data_AF-A0A239IR42-F1
#
_entry.id   AF-A0A239IR42-F1
#
_cell.length_a   1.000
_cell.length_b   1.000
_cell.length_c   1.000
_cell.angle_alpha   90.00
_cell.angle_beta   90.00
_cell.angle_gamma   90.00
#
_symmetry.space_group_name_H-M   'P 1'
#
loop_
_entity.id
_entity.type
_entity.pdbx_description
1 polymer ?
#
loop_
_entity_poly.entity_id
_entity_poly.type
_entity_poly.pdbx_seq_one_letter_code
_entity_poly.pdbx_strand_id
1 'polypeptide(L)' 'MLNPDHFKTRSQDLEEAYHDAGQFYWGRANAWLNERIIFSNTSKVILLPSHRVQDIDTQEDWYRAEWMFKSLQAETSSP' A
#
# COMPACT_ATOMS: atom_id res chain seq x y z
N MET A 1 11.91 -11.03 2.60
CA MET A 1 13.08 -10.13 2.64
C MET A 1 13.41 -9.74 1.22
N LEU A 2 13.43 -8.43 0.90
CA LEU A 2 13.55 -7.93 -0.48
C LEU A 2 14.93 -8.17 -1.10
N ASN A 3 16.00 -8.10 -0.28
CA ASN A 3 17.37 -8.40 -0.71
C ASN A 3 18.07 -9.29 0.33
N PRO A 4 18.49 -10.52 -0.04
CA PRO A 4 19.25 -11.44 0.81
C PRO A 4 20.51 -10.86 1.46
N ASP A 5 21.22 -9.98 0.76
CA ASP A 5 22.53 -9.45 1.19
C ASP A 5 22.43 -8.57 2.44
N HIS A 6 21.24 -8.03 2.72
CA HIS A 6 20.98 -7.14 3.85
C HIS A 6 20.42 -7.85 5.09
N PHE A 7 20.58 -9.18 5.20
CA PHE A 7 20.04 -9.96 6.32
C PHE A 7 20.42 -9.42 7.71
N LYS A 8 21.63 -8.88 7.86
CA LYS A 8 22.14 -8.34 9.12
C LYS A 8 21.92 -6.83 9.27
N THR A 9 21.33 -6.17 8.27
CA THR A 9 21.06 -4.73 8.29
C THR A 9 19.74 -4.47 8.97
N ARG A 10 19.66 -3.42 9.80
CA ARG A 10 18.38 -3.02 10.40
C ARG A 10 17.49 -2.41 9.32
N SER A 11 16.19 -2.66 9.37
CA SER A 11 15.26 -2.14 8.35
C SER A 11 15.21 -0.62 8.30
N GLN A 12 15.50 0.07 9.41
CA GLN A 12 15.56 1.53 9.47
C GLN A 12 16.79 2.12 8.75
N ASP A 13 17.82 1.31 8.51
CA ASP A 13 19.02 1.73 7.77
C ASP A 13 18.91 1.41 6.27
N LEU A 14 17.82 0.77 5.83
CA LEU A 14 17.57 0.44 4.43
C LEU A 14 16.86 1.59 3.71
N GLU A 15 17.02 1.64 2.39
CA GLU A 15 16.23 2.51 1.53
C GLU A 15 14.74 2.16 1.66
N GLU A 16 13.89 3.19 1.67
CA GLU A 16 12.45 3.02 1.73
C GLU A 16 11.97 2.25 0.48
N ALA A 17 11.24 1.17 0.71
CA ALA A 17 10.65 0.36 -0.34
C ALA A 17 9.12 0.47 -0.29
N TYR A 18 8.52 0.63 -1.46
CA TYR A 18 7.07 0.67 -1.62
C TYR A 18 6.55 -0.69 -2.08
N HIS A 19 5.34 -1.03 -1.63
CA HIS A 19 4.56 -2.13 -2.16
C HIS A 19 3.24 -1.56 -2.70
N ASP A 20 2.63 -2.31 -3.60
CA ASP A 20 1.32 -1.96 -4.11
C ASP A 20 0.26 -2.14 -3.02
N ALA A 21 -0.64 -1.17 -2.90
CA ALA A 21 -1.68 -1.15 -1.86
C ALA A 21 -2.98 -1.84 -2.29
N GLY A 22 -3.10 -2.28 -3.55
CA GLY A 22 -4.27 -3.02 -4.04
C GLY A 22 -5.60 -2.25 -4.10
N GLN A 23 -5.64 -0.98 -3.68
CA GLN A 23 -6.91 -0.24 -3.49
C GLN A 23 -7.58 0.17 -4.82
N PHE A 24 -6.87 0.91 -5.67
CA PHE A 24 -7.42 1.42 -6.92
C PHE A 24 -6.38 1.44 -8.03
N TYR A 25 -6.80 1.02 -9.22
CA TYR A 25 -6.04 1.19 -10.46
C TYR A 25 -6.89 1.99 -11.44
N TRP A 26 -6.34 3.09 -11.94
CA TRP A 26 -7.00 3.95 -12.92
C TRP A 26 -6.21 3.98 -14.22
N GLY A 27 -6.94 4.07 -15.33
CA GLY A 27 -6.37 4.06 -16.66
C GLY A 27 -7.36 4.55 -17.69
N ARG A 28 -6.85 5.03 -18.83
CA ARG A 28 -7.69 5.35 -19.99
C ARG A 28 -8.35 4.07 -20.51
N ALA A 29 -9.57 4.18 -21.03
CA ALA A 29 -10.33 3.04 -21.57
C ALA A 29 -9.51 2.20 -22.58
N ASN A 30 -8.76 2.87 -23.46
CA ASN A 30 -7.91 2.17 -24.43
C ASN A 30 -6.77 1.37 -23.79
N ALA A 31 -6.24 1.77 -22.63
CA ALA A 31 -5.21 1.01 -21.94
C ALA A 31 -5.75 -0.33 -21.44
N TRP A 32 -6.99 -0.33 -20.91
CA TRP A 32 -7.70 -1.54 -20.48
C TRP A 32 -8.06 -2.44 -21.66
N LEU A 33 -8.63 -1.88 -22.74
CA LEU A 33 -9.01 -2.63 -23.94
C LEU A 33 -7.83 -3.30 -24.65
N ASN A 34 -6.62 -2.76 -24.47
CA ASN A 34 -5.39 -3.31 -25.04
C ASN A 34 -4.54 -4.06 -24.00
N GLU A 35 -5.10 -4.38 -22.83
CA GLU A 35 -4.44 -5.16 -21.76
C GLU A 35 -3.04 -4.65 -21.41
N ARG A 36 -2.87 -3.33 -21.37
CA ARG A 36 -1.57 -2.74 -21.05
C ARG A 36 -1.18 -3.07 -19.61
N ILE A 37 0.10 -3.39 -19.42
CA ILE A 37 0.67 -3.69 -18.10
C ILE A 37 0.51 -2.47 -17.17
N ILE A 38 -0.11 -2.70 -16.01
CA ILE A 38 -0.38 -1.67 -15.00
C ILE A 38 0.92 -1.16 -14.37
N PHE A 39 1.86 -2.06 -14.06
CA PHE A 39 3.17 -1.70 -13.50
C PHE A 39 4.18 -1.51 -14.64
N SER A 40 4.30 -0.28 -15.13
CA SER A 40 5.22 0.05 -16.21
C SER A 40 5.83 1.43 -16.00
N ASN A 41 6.89 1.74 -16.76
CA ASN A 41 7.52 3.06 -16.79
C ASN A 41 6.59 4.18 -17.28
N THR A 42 5.41 3.82 -17.84
CA THR A 42 4.39 4.79 -18.29
C THR A 42 3.30 5.05 -17.26
N SER A 43 3.37 4.36 -16.11
CA SER A 43 2.43 4.49 -15.01
C SER A 43 2.90 5.51 -13.97
N LYS A 44 1.97 6.00 -13.16
CA LYS A 44 2.26 6.85 -12.00
C LYS A 44 1.66 6.21 -10.76
N VAL A 45 2.39 6.31 -9.65
CA VAL A 45 1.95 5.84 -8.33
C VAL A 45 1.46 7.01 -7.50
N ILE A 46 0.45 6.76 -6.68
CA ILE A 46 0.02 7.68 -5.62
C ILE A 46 0.52 7.08 -4.31
N LEU A 47 1.45 7.76 -3.65
CA LEU A 47 1.95 7.32 -2.35
C LEU A 47 0.87 7.53 -1.29
N LEU A 48 0.61 6.49 -0.52
CA LEU A 48 -0.36 6.50 0.57
C LEU A 48 0.38 6.41 1.90
N PRO A 49 -0.10 7.10 2.95
CA PRO A 49 0.40 6.85 4.30
C PRO A 49 0.17 5.38 4.66
N SER A 50 1.22 4.71 5.16
CA SER A 50 1.19 3.27 5.45
C SER A 50 0.06 2.86 6.39
N HIS A 51 -0.30 3.71 7.34
CA HIS A 51 -1.40 3.47 8.29
C HIS A 51 -2.81 3.53 7.66
N ARG A 52 -2.94 3.86 6.36
CA ARG A 52 -4.21 3.86 5.62
C ARG A 52 -4.37 2.66 4.69
N VAL A 53 -3.44 1.70 4.74
CA VAL A 53 -3.41 0.52 3.89
C VAL A 53 -3.54 -0.74 4.76
N GLN A 54 -4.53 -1.57 4.46
CA GLN A 54 -4.71 -2.89 5.05
C GLN A 54 -5.51 -3.77 4.09
N ASP A 55 -4.86 -4.78 3.52
CA ASP A 55 -5.56 -5.83 2.77
C ASP A 55 -6.32 -6.73 3.74
N ILE A 56 -7.45 -7.26 3.27
CA ILE A 56 -8.34 -8.11 4.08
C ILE A 56 -8.45 -9.46 3.40
N ASP A 57 -7.53 -10.36 3.75
CA ASP A 57 -7.56 -11.75 3.31
C ASP A 57 -8.20 -12.66 4.36
N THR A 58 -8.09 -12.26 5.64
CA THR A 58 -8.55 -13.05 6.78
C THR A 58 -9.43 -12.25 7.73
N GLN A 59 -10.10 -12.97 8.64
CA GLN A 59 -10.88 -12.35 9.70
C GLN A 59 -10.01 -11.51 10.66
N GLU A 60 -8.74 -11.90 10.88
CA GLU A 60 -7.82 -11.11 11.71
C GLU A 60 -7.48 -9.76 11.07
N ASP A 61 -7.35 -9.73 9.74
CA ASP A 61 -7.10 -8.50 9.00
C ASP A 61 -8.30 -7.54 9.09
N TRP A 62 -9.53 -8.08 9.06
CA TRP A 62 -10.74 -7.29 9.30
C TRP A 62 -10.70 -6.62 10.68
N TYR A 63 -10.43 -7.39 11.74
CA TYR A 63 -10.33 -6.82 13.10
C TYR A 63 -9.24 -5.76 13.19
N ARG A 64 -8.10 -5.96 12.52
CA ARG A 64 -7.03 -4.96 12.45
C ARG A 64 -7.50 -3.69 11.76
N ALA A 65 -8.17 -3.80 10.61
CA ALA A 65 -8.71 -2.68 9.87
C ALA A 65 -9.72 -1.87 10.70
N GLU A 66 -10.59 -2.54 11.45
CA GLU A 66 -11.55 -1.87 12.36
C GLU A 66 -10.84 -1.05 13.44
N TRP A 67 -9.78 -1.58 14.05
CA TRP A 67 -8.99 -0.85 15.05
C TRP A 67 -8.22 0.33 14.44
N MET A 68 -7.61 0.15 13.27
CA MET A 68 -6.96 1.24 12.55
C MET A 68 -7.94 2.38 12.25
N PHE A 69 -9.14 2.05 11.78
CA PHE A 69 -10.17 3.04 11.47
C PHE A 69 -10.65 3.81 12.71
N LYS A 70 -10.84 3.12 13.85
CA LYS A 70 -11.19 3.77 15.13
C LYS A 70 -10.13 4.80 15.55
N SER A 71 -8.86 4.46 15.43
CA SER A 71 -7.75 5.37 15.74
C SER A 71 -7.72 6.59 14.81
N LEU A 72 -7.93 6.38 13.51
CA LEU A 72 -7.98 7.46 12.51
C LEU A 72 -9.13 8.45 12.78
N GLN A 73 -10.29 7.94 13.19
CA GLN A 73 -11.43 8.79 13.57
C GLN A 73 -11.15 9.63 14.82
N ALA A 74 -10.47 9.04 15.81
CA ALA A 74 -10.09 9.75 17.03
C ALA A 74 -9.09 10.89 16.75
N GLU A 75 -8.11 10.67 15.87
CA GLU A 75 -7.19 11.71 15.40
C GLU A 75 -7.94 12.85 14.70
N THR A 76 -8.84 12.51 13.77
CA THR A 76 -9.62 13.51 13.01
C THR A 76 -10.57 14.32 13.91
N SER A 77 -11.01 13.73 15.02
CA SER A 77 -11.90 14.38 15.99
C SER A 77 -11.15 15.15 17.08
N SER A 78 -9.82 15.16 17.04
CA SER A 78 -9.00 15.91 17.99
C SER A 78 -8.99 17.39 17.58
N PRO A 79 -9.27 18.33 18.51
CA PRO A 79 -9.40 19.76 18.22
C PRO A 79 -8.10 20.44 17.81
#